data_AF-A0A915NPL2-F1
#
_entry.id   AF-A0A915NPL2-F1
#
_cell.length_a   1.000
_cell.length_b   1.000
_cell.length_c   1.000
_cell.angle_alpha   90.00
_cell.angle_beta   90.00
_cell.angle_gamma   90.00
#
_symmetry.space_group_name_H-M   'P 1'
#
loop_
_entity.id
_entity.type
_entity.pdbx_description
1 polymer ?
#
loop_
_entity_poly.entity_id
_entity_poly.type
_entity_poly.pdbx_seq_one_letter_code
_entity_poly.pdbx_strand_id
1 'polypeptide(L)'
;MGPPEDERSLNLMEWSLQIIALAIIYFFNQIQEIAYALIFFVIFIFIWRRNADKIFQFSRRNWKKLREFLFGPQPRKLLSEEEYLEESRIYTRMELENLRQFCNSQNSKTNWQLVSRLKRPNRMASFITGDSDHVSAMEFSYHSEIYCQNEGSDEENSYLEEGYITDDD
;
A
#
# COMPACT_ATOMS: atom_id res chain seq x y z
N MET A 1 -25.13 -40.47 -84.53
CA MET A 1 -25.20 -39.06 -84.12
C MET A 1 -24.77 -39.01 -82.67
N GLY A 2 -23.51 -38.66 -82.42
CA GLY A 2 -22.99 -38.50 -81.07
C GLY A 2 -23.38 -37.12 -80.55
N PRO A 3 -23.73 -36.97 -79.26
CA PRO A 3 -24.15 -35.69 -78.74
C PRO A 3 -22.95 -34.76 -78.64
N PRO A 4 -23.03 -33.51 -79.15
CA PRO A 4 -22.05 -32.48 -78.84
C PRO A 4 -22.37 -31.99 -77.43
N GLU A 5 -21.81 -32.70 -76.45
CA GLU A 5 -21.87 -32.35 -75.05
C GLU A 5 -20.86 -31.23 -74.82
N ASP A 6 -21.37 -30.02 -74.59
CA ASP A 6 -20.56 -28.80 -74.53
C ASP A 6 -19.61 -28.88 -73.32
N GLU A 7 -18.31 -29.10 -73.56
CA GLU A 7 -17.23 -29.22 -72.56
C GLU A 7 -17.26 -28.06 -71.55
N ARG A 8 -17.78 -26.92 -71.99
CA ARG A 8 -17.93 -25.71 -71.18
C ARG A 8 -18.94 -25.87 -70.04
N SER A 9 -20.03 -26.59 -70.30
CA SER A 9 -21.07 -26.87 -69.30
C SER A 9 -20.62 -27.91 -68.27
N LEU A 10 -19.86 -28.92 -68.73
CA LEU A 10 -19.27 -29.95 -67.88
C LEU A 10 -18.25 -29.35 -66.91
N ASN A 11 -17.35 -28.50 -67.41
CA ASN A 11 -16.40 -27.78 -66.56
C ASN A 11 -17.13 -26.91 -65.53
N LEU A 12 -18.18 -26.18 -65.92
CA LEU A 12 -18.94 -25.34 -64.96
C LEU A 12 -19.53 -26.16 -63.81
N MET A 13 -20.04 -27.35 -64.10
CA MET A 13 -20.56 -28.27 -63.08
C MET A 13 -19.46 -28.77 -62.16
N GLU A 14 -18.29 -29.15 -62.69
CA GLU A 14 -17.13 -29.54 -61.88
C GLU A 14 -16.68 -28.42 -60.94
N TRP A 15 -16.53 -27.20 -61.45
CA TRP A 15 -16.16 -26.03 -60.64
C TRP A 15 -17.21 -25.75 -59.56
N SER A 16 -18.50 -25.85 -59.89
CA SER A 16 -19.57 -25.67 -58.90
C SER A 16 -19.53 -26.73 -57.80
N LEU A 17 -19.33 -28.00 -58.16
CA LEU A 17 -19.28 -29.12 -57.22
C LEU A 17 -18.07 -29.00 -56.29
N GLN A 18 -16.92 -28.58 -56.82
CA GLN A 18 -15.71 -28.34 -56.04
C GLN A 18 -15.89 -27.19 -55.05
N ILE A 19 -16.48 -26.06 -55.48
CA ILE A 19 -16.77 -24.93 -54.59
C ILE A 19 -17.73 -25.34 -53.46
N ILE A 20 -18.77 -26.12 -53.78
CA ILE A 20 -19.71 -26.64 -52.80
C ILE A 20 -19.01 -27.59 -51.81
N ALA A 21 -18.17 -28.50 -52.30
CA ALA A 21 -17.40 -29.40 -51.44
C ALA A 21 -16.45 -28.64 -50.50
N LEU A 22 -15.78 -27.61 -51.01
CA LEU A 22 -14.90 -26.74 -50.22
C LEU A 22 -15.68 -25.99 -49.13
N ALA A 23 -16.87 -25.47 -49.47
CA ALA A 23 -17.76 -24.80 -48.53
C ALA A 23 -18.23 -25.76 -47.43
N ILE A 24 -18.63 -26.99 -47.78
CA ILE A 24 -19.01 -28.02 -46.82
C ILE A 24 -17.84 -28.34 -45.88
N ILE A 25 -16.64 -28.57 -46.40
CA ILE A 25 -15.45 -28.83 -45.57
C ILE A 25 -15.16 -27.66 -44.63
N TYR A 26 -15.26 -26.42 -45.12
CA TYR A 26 -15.08 -25.22 -44.31
C TYR A 26 -16.12 -25.11 -43.20
N PHE A 27 -17.41 -25.32 -43.50
CA PHE A 27 -18.47 -25.30 -42.50
C PHE A 27 -18.31 -26.44 -41.48
N PHE A 28 -17.95 -27.65 -41.90
CA PHE A 28 -17.72 -28.79 -41.00
C PHE A 28 -16.49 -28.56 -40.11
N ASN A 29 -15.42 -28.00 -40.66
CA ASN A 29 -14.22 -27.62 -39.90
C ASN A 29 -14.56 -26.54 -38.86
N GLN A 30 -15.30 -25.50 -39.27
CA GLN A 30 -15.75 -24.44 -38.38
C GLN A 30 -16.67 -24.96 -37.26
N ILE A 31 -17.56 -25.92 -37.56
CA ILE A 31 -18.44 -26.56 -36.55
C ILE A 31 -17.61 -27.39 -35.55
N GLN A 32 -16.54 -28.07 -35.99
CA GLN A 32 -15.67 -28.84 -35.10
C GLN A 32 -14.88 -27.93 -34.16
N GLU A 33 -14.26 -26.86 -34.66
CA GLU A 33 -13.54 -25.89 -33.83
C GLU A 33 -14.45 -25.21 -32.81
N ILE A 34 -15.68 -24.85 -33.23
CA ILE A 34 -16.69 -24.27 -32.33
C ILE A 34 -17.14 -25.31 -31.29
N ALA A 35 -17.32 -26.58 -31.67
CA ALA A 35 -17.70 -27.65 -30.73
C ALA A 35 -16.64 -27.86 -29.65
N TYR A 36 -15.35 -27.89 -30.02
CA TYR A 36 -14.26 -27.97 -29.03
C TYR A 36 -14.22 -26.74 -28.14
N ALA A 37 -14.37 -25.53 -28.70
CA ALA A 37 -14.43 -24.29 -27.93
C ALA A 37 -15.58 -24.32 -26.91
N LEU A 38 -16.76 -24.81 -27.28
CA LEU A 38 -17.90 -24.97 -26.38
C LEU A 38 -17.62 -26.02 -25.29
N ILE A 39 -17.03 -27.16 -25.63
CA ILE A 39 -16.66 -28.21 -24.67
C ILE A 39 -15.65 -27.66 -23.65
N PHE A 40 -14.59 -27.00 -24.11
CA PHE A 40 -13.61 -26.35 -23.23
C PHE A 40 -14.26 -25.28 -22.36
N PHE A 41 -15.17 -24.48 -22.91
CA PHE A 41 -15.88 -23.44 -22.16
C PHE A 41 -16.76 -24.03 -21.05
N VAL A 42 -17.48 -25.12 -21.34
CA VAL A 42 -18.30 -25.83 -20.34
C VAL A 42 -17.42 -26.46 -19.24
N ILE A 43 -16.31 -27.10 -19.62
CA ILE A 43 -15.34 -27.67 -18.66
C ILE A 43 -14.73 -26.57 -17.80
N PHE A 44 -14.38 -25.44 -18.40
CA PHE A 44 -13.84 -24.28 -17.70
C PHE A 44 -14.85 -23.74 -16.68
N ILE A 45 -16.11 -23.55 -17.06
CA ILE A 45 -17.18 -23.13 -16.14
C ILE A 45 -17.37 -24.15 -15.02
N PHE A 46 -17.34 -25.45 -15.33
CA PHE A 46 -17.50 -26.51 -14.34
C PHE A 46 -16.37 -26.49 -13.31
N ILE A 47 -15.11 -26.38 -13.76
CA ILE A 47 -13.93 -26.26 -12.90
C ILE A 47 -13.99 -24.97 -12.09
N TRP A 48 -14.38 -23.86 -12.73
CA TRP A 48 -14.52 -22.55 -12.10
C TRP A 48 -15.57 -22.58 -11.00
N ARG A 49 -16.71 -23.21 -11.23
CA ARG A 49 -17.78 -23.34 -10.26
C ARG A 49 -17.40 -24.28 -9.11
N ARG A 50 -16.69 -25.37 -9.40
CA ARG A 50 -16.27 -26.34 -8.36
C ARG A 50 -15.13 -25.84 -7.49
N ASN A 51 -14.25 -25.02 -8.03
CA ASN A 51 -13.10 -24.46 -7.32
C ASN A 51 -13.20 -22.94 -7.16
N ALA A 52 -14.41 -22.38 -7.17
CA ALA A 52 -14.67 -20.94 -7.22
C ALA A 52 -13.92 -20.20 -6.10
N ASP A 53 -13.98 -20.70 -4.87
CA ASP A 53 -13.31 -20.08 -3.73
C ASP A 53 -11.79 -20.09 -3.86
N LYS A 54 -11.21 -21.18 -4.39
CA LYS A 54 -9.77 -21.33 -4.57
C LYS A 54 -9.26 -20.47 -5.72
N ILE A 55 -9.98 -20.45 -6.84
CA ILE A 55 -9.68 -19.64 -8.02
C ILE A 55 -9.84 -18.16 -7.71
N PHE A 56 -10.87 -17.78 -6.95
CA PHE A 56 -11.07 -16.42 -6.50
C PHE A 56 -9.94 -15.96 -5.58
N GLN A 57 -9.53 -16.79 -4.62
CA GLN A 57 -8.38 -16.46 -3.75
C GLN A 57 -7.06 -16.39 -4.52
N PHE A 58 -6.81 -17.31 -5.44
CA PHE A 58 -5.63 -17.31 -6.30
C PHE A 58 -5.60 -16.07 -7.20
N SER A 59 -6.70 -15.79 -7.90
CA SER A 59 -6.88 -14.59 -8.70
C SER A 59 -6.67 -13.33 -7.87
N ARG A 60 -7.28 -13.22 -6.68
CA ARG A 60 -7.13 -12.06 -5.79
C ARG A 60 -5.68 -11.87 -5.33
N ARG A 61 -4.96 -12.95 -5.01
CA ARG A 61 -3.53 -12.89 -4.66
C ARG A 61 -2.68 -12.41 -5.82
N ASN A 62 -2.92 -12.95 -7.01
CA ASN A 62 -2.17 -12.57 -8.21
C ASN A 62 -2.50 -11.14 -8.64
N TRP A 63 -3.76 -10.70 -8.54
CA TRP A 63 -4.18 -9.33 -8.77
C TRP A 63 -3.53 -8.35 -7.79
N LYS A 64 -3.40 -8.69 -6.51
CA LYS A 64 -2.66 -7.86 -5.54
C LYS A 64 -1.19 -7.73 -5.92
N LYS A 65 -0.52 -8.85 -6.23
CA LYS A 65 0.88 -8.85 -6.67
C LYS A 65 1.09 -8.07 -7.97
N LEU A 66 0.20 -8.25 -8.94
CA LEU A 66 0.25 -7.53 -10.21
C LEU A 66 0.02 -6.03 -10.00
N ARG A 67 -0.90 -5.66 -9.11
CA ARG A 67 -1.15 -4.26 -8.74
C ARG A 67 0.05 -3.65 -8.01
N GLU A 68 0.67 -4.36 -7.09
CA GLU A 68 1.89 -3.91 -6.41
C GLU A 68 3.08 -3.80 -7.38
N PHE A 69 3.16 -4.66 -8.39
CA PHE A 69 4.17 -4.59 -9.44
C PHE A 69 3.93 -3.42 -10.42
N LEU A 70 2.68 -3.21 -10.84
CA LEU A 70 2.30 -2.18 -11.82
C LEU A 70 2.25 -0.76 -11.22
N PHE A 71 1.79 -0.63 -9.97
CA PHE A 71 1.58 0.66 -9.31
C PHE A 71 2.60 0.95 -8.20
N GLY A 72 3.56 0.06 -7.99
CA GLY A 72 4.51 0.13 -6.87
C GLY A 72 3.82 -0.11 -5.52
N PRO A 73 4.60 -0.26 -4.43
CA PRO A 73 4.04 -0.15 -3.09
C PRO A 73 3.38 1.23 -2.96
N GLN A 74 2.14 1.27 -2.47
CA GLN A 74 1.52 2.55 -2.14
C GLN A 74 2.50 3.34 -1.26
N PRO A 75 2.82 4.59 -1.60
CA PRO A 75 3.73 5.38 -0.78
C PRO A 75 3.15 5.39 0.63
N ARG A 76 3.94 4.91 1.60
CA ARG A 76 3.56 5.02 3.01
C ARG A 76 3.33 6.50 3.24
N LYS A 77 2.09 6.88 3.56
CA LYS A 77 1.78 8.26 3.92
C LYS A 77 2.64 8.55 5.15
N LEU A 78 3.61 9.46 5.01
CA LEU A 78 4.34 9.97 6.14
C LEU A 78 3.31 10.65 7.05
N LEU A 79 3.48 10.46 8.36
CA LEU A 79 2.67 11.13 9.35
C LEU A 79 2.81 12.64 9.14
N SER A 80 1.72 13.39 9.19
CA SER A 80 1.85 14.85 9.20
C SER A 80 2.54 15.27 10.50
N GLU A 81 3.18 16.44 10.51
CA GLU A 81 3.83 16.95 11.71
C GLU A 81 2.85 17.07 12.87
N GLU A 82 1.61 17.52 12.59
CA GLU A 82 0.57 17.65 13.60
C GLU A 82 0.15 16.29 14.18
N GLU A 83 0.04 15.27 13.33
CA GLU A 83 -0.31 13.91 13.73
C GLU A 83 0.82 13.27 14.56
N TYR A 84 2.09 13.52 14.18
CA TYR A 84 3.25 13.12 14.97
C TYR A 84 3.28 13.78 16.36
N LEU A 85 3.04 15.09 16.42
CA LEU A 85 3.01 15.83 17.67
C LEU A 85 1.88 15.35 18.58
N GLU A 86 0.68 15.10 18.02
CA GLU A 86 -0.45 14.60 18.80
C GLU A 86 -0.21 13.19 19.34
N GLU A 87 0.29 12.27 18.51
CA GLU A 87 0.65 10.93 18.98
C GLU A 87 1.72 11.01 20.08
N SER A 88 2.74 11.84 19.90
CA SER A 88 3.79 12.01 20.91
C SER A 88 3.22 12.48 22.24
N ARG A 89 2.27 13.43 22.25
CA ARG A 89 1.60 13.92 23.46
C ARG A 89 0.80 12.82 24.15
N ILE A 90 -0.01 12.08 23.39
CA ILE A 90 -0.87 11.02 23.92
C ILE A 90 -0.04 9.90 24.52
N TYR A 91 0.92 9.36 23.76
CA TYR A 91 1.75 8.25 24.22
C TYR A 91 2.66 8.65 25.37
N THR A 92 3.25 9.86 25.33
CA THR A 92 4.06 10.37 26.45
C THR A 92 3.22 10.46 27.71
N ARG A 93 2.02 11.04 27.65
CA ARG A 93 1.13 11.13 28.82
C ARG A 93 0.74 9.76 29.36
N MET A 94 0.39 8.83 28.48
CA MET A 94 0.02 7.47 28.86
C MET A 94 1.18 6.77 29.56
N GLU A 95 2.39 6.87 29.02
CA GLU A 95 3.55 6.17 29.57
C GLU A 95 4.05 6.80 30.87
N LEU A 96 3.94 8.13 31.01
CA LEU A 96 4.21 8.81 32.28
C LEU A 96 3.24 8.37 33.38
N GLU A 97 1.97 8.12 33.05
CA GLU A 97 1.00 7.60 34.00
C GLU A 97 1.28 6.13 34.36
N ASN A 98 1.64 5.30 33.37
CA ASN A 98 2.11 3.93 33.61
C ASN A 98 3.32 3.92 34.55
N LEU A 99 4.27 4.84 34.35
CA LEU A 99 5.45 4.99 35.21
C LEU A 99 5.07 5.35 36.66
N ARG A 100 4.12 6.28 36.86
CA ARG A 100 3.61 6.63 38.20
C ARG A 100 3.00 5.43 38.89
N GLN A 101 2.14 4.69 38.19
CA GLN A 101 1.50 3.49 38.72
C GLN A 101 2.52 2.40 39.07
N PHE A 102 3.52 2.20 38.21
CA PHE A 102 4.61 1.26 38.45
C PHE A 102 5.37 1.61 39.75
N CYS A 103 5.74 2.88 39.93
CA CYS A 103 6.41 3.34 41.15
C CYS A 103 5.56 3.18 42.42
N ASN A 104 4.23 3.30 42.31
CA ASN A 104 3.29 3.16 43.42
C ASN A 104 2.85 1.70 43.71
N SER A 105 3.18 0.75 42.84
CA SER A 105 2.78 -0.67 42.96
C SER A 105 3.54 -1.46 44.04
N GLN A 106 3.13 -2.72 44.28
CA GLN A 106 3.54 -3.57 45.42
C GLN A 106 5.06 -3.88 45.51
N ASN A 107 5.84 -3.56 44.47
CA ASN A 107 7.33 -3.58 44.47
C ASN A 107 7.95 -2.22 44.87
N SER A 108 7.18 -1.34 45.50
CA SER A 108 7.53 0.04 45.81
C SER A 108 8.90 0.19 46.49
N LYS A 109 9.30 -0.74 47.37
CA LYS A 109 10.61 -0.65 48.06
C LYS A 109 11.79 -0.62 47.09
N THR A 110 11.81 -1.49 46.09
CA THR A 110 12.88 -1.53 45.07
C THR A 110 12.80 -0.32 44.13
N ASN A 111 11.58 0.12 43.82
CA ASN A 111 11.37 1.29 42.97
C ASN A 111 11.81 2.59 43.66
N TRP A 112 11.50 2.77 44.94
CA TRP A 112 11.96 3.92 45.74
C TRP A 112 13.48 3.89 45.98
N GLN A 113 14.10 2.70 46.07
CA GLN A 113 15.55 2.56 46.07
C GLN A 113 16.19 2.98 44.74
N LEU A 114 15.50 2.79 43.61
CA LEU A 114 15.95 3.31 42.32
C LEU A 114 15.83 4.83 42.27
N VAL A 115 14.68 5.37 42.71
CA VAL A 115 14.42 6.82 42.74
C VAL A 115 15.44 7.55 43.61
N SER A 116 15.85 6.99 44.75
CA SER A 116 16.83 7.61 45.64
C SER A 116 18.24 7.71 45.05
N ARG A 117 18.55 6.92 44.01
CA ARG A 117 19.85 6.96 43.30
C ARG A 117 19.90 8.01 42.19
N LEU A 118 18.77 8.64 41.86
CA LEU A 118 18.70 9.69 40.85
C LEU A 118 19.35 11.00 41.34
N LYS A 119 19.77 11.84 40.39
CA LYS A 119 20.39 13.16 40.69
C LYS A 119 19.46 14.10 41.45
N ARG A 120 18.14 13.99 41.25
CA ARG A 120 17.11 14.84 41.86
C ARG A 120 15.94 13.99 42.38
N PRO A 121 16.11 13.29 43.51
CA PRO A 121 15.11 12.34 44.01
C PRO A 121 13.80 13.03 44.43
N ASN A 122 13.89 14.23 45.04
CA ASN A 122 12.71 14.99 45.49
C ASN A 122 11.78 15.38 44.34
N ARG A 123 12.34 15.75 43.17
CA ARG A 123 11.57 16.09 41.97
C ARG A 123 10.86 14.88 41.39
N MET A 124 11.50 13.72 41.44
CA MET A 124 10.88 12.48 40.99
C MET A 124 9.77 12.03 41.97
N ALA A 125 9.97 12.23 43.27
CA ALA A 125 8.95 11.92 44.28
C ALA A 125 7.69 12.79 44.12
N SER A 126 7.85 14.10 43.87
CA SER A 126 6.71 15.00 43.60
C SER A 126 6.00 14.64 42.28
N PHE A 127 6.74 14.19 41.27
CA PHE A 127 6.17 13.67 40.03
C PHE A 127 5.36 12.38 40.23
N ILE A 128 5.87 11.41 41.00
CA ILE A 128 5.21 10.12 41.28
C ILE A 128 3.92 10.33 42.10
N THR A 129 3.95 11.29 43.03
CA THR A 129 2.81 11.64 43.91
C THR A 129 1.73 12.42 43.16
N GLY A 130 2.09 13.06 42.03
CA GLY A 130 1.18 13.85 41.21
C GLY A 130 1.16 15.35 41.52
N ASP A 131 2.00 15.82 42.44
CA ASP A 131 2.09 17.22 42.86
C ASP A 131 2.74 18.12 41.78
N SER A 132 3.61 17.53 40.95
CA SER A 132 4.30 18.23 39.87
C SER A 132 4.28 17.45 38.56
N ASP A 133 4.27 18.16 37.45
CA ASP A 133 4.45 17.54 36.13
C ASP A 133 5.92 17.11 35.91
N HIS A 134 6.16 16.29 34.89
CA HIS A 134 7.49 15.79 34.54
C HIS A 134 8.44 16.92 34.10
N VAL A 135 7.91 18.00 33.52
CA VAL A 135 8.64 19.21 33.13
C VAL A 135 8.14 20.40 33.95
N SER A 136 9.07 21.22 34.46
CA SER A 136 8.72 22.46 35.17
C SER A 136 8.30 23.54 34.17
N ALA A 137 7.38 24.43 34.57
CA ALA A 137 6.95 25.56 33.72
C ALA A 137 8.13 26.43 33.26
N MET A 138 9.16 26.60 34.10
CA MET A 138 10.38 27.34 33.75
C MET A 138 11.24 26.60 32.72
N GLU A 139 11.29 25.27 32.78
CA GLU A 139 12.02 24.48 31.79
C GLU A 139 11.30 24.48 30.45
N PHE A 140 9.96 24.44 30.49
CA PHE A 140 9.13 24.57 29.29
C PHE A 140 9.30 25.94 28.63
N SER A 141 9.27 27.03 29.41
CA SER A 141 9.46 28.38 28.86
C SER A 141 10.85 28.56 28.26
N TYR A 142 11.90 28.09 28.95
CA TYR A 142 13.26 28.14 28.45
C TYR A 142 13.44 27.35 27.15
N HIS A 143 12.80 26.17 27.05
CA HIS A 143 12.81 25.37 25.84
C HIS A 143 12.09 26.08 24.69
N SER A 144 10.91 26.65 24.95
CA SER A 144 10.17 27.43 23.95
C SER A 144 11.00 28.61 23.43
N GLU A 145 11.70 29.32 24.31
CA GLU A 145 12.54 30.46 23.94
C GLU A 145 13.71 30.04 23.04
N ILE A 146 14.39 28.94 23.35
CA ILE A 146 15.46 28.38 22.50
C ILE A 146 14.93 27.97 21.12
N TYR A 147 13.77 27.34 21.06
CA TYR A 147 13.18 26.91 19.79
C TYR A 147 12.85 28.11 18.90
N CYS A 148 12.20 29.13 19.46
CA CYS A 148 11.92 30.36 18.72
C CYS A 148 13.20 31.09 18.28
N GLN A 149 14.26 31.07 19.09
CA GLN A 149 15.53 31.69 18.73
C GLN A 149 16.25 30.95 17.59
N ASN A 150 16.20 29.62 17.58
CA ASN A 150 16.83 28.80 16.54
C ASN A 150 16.07 28.87 15.21
N GLU A 151 14.74 28.87 15.23
CA GLU A 151 13.92 29.06 14.02
C GLU A 151 14.18 30.43 13.37
N GLY A 152 14.32 31.49 14.18
CA GLY A 152 14.65 32.82 13.66
C GLY A 152 16.06 32.92 13.04
N SER A 153 17.04 32.16 13.53
CA SER A 153 18.40 32.17 12.98
C SER A 153 18.56 31.41 11.67
N ASP A 154 17.76 30.37 11.45
CA ASP A 154 17.77 29.59 10.21
C ASP A 154 17.10 30.35 9.07
N GLU A 155 16.02 31.11 9.36
CA GLU A 155 15.41 32.03 8.39
C GLU A 155 16.37 33.18 8.00
N GLU A 156 17.05 33.80 8.98
CA GLU A 156 17.96 34.92 8.72
C GLU A 156 19.19 34.51 7.88
N ASN A 157 19.73 33.29 8.07
CA ASN A 157 20.79 32.76 7.22
C ASN A 157 20.31 32.41 5.80
N SER A 158 19.08 31.93 5.62
CA SER A 158 18.51 31.62 4.31
C SER A 158 18.37 32.86 3.43
N TYR A 159 17.99 34.02 4.00
CA TYR A 159 17.92 35.28 3.25
C TYR A 159 19.29 35.85 2.89
N LEU A 160 20.29 35.62 3.74
CA LEU A 160 21.65 36.07 3.45
C LEU A 160 22.32 35.20 2.38
N GLU A 161 22.03 33.89 2.30
CA GLU A 161 22.64 33.00 1.30
C GLU A 161 22.07 33.21 -0.12
N GLU A 162 20.81 33.62 -0.24
CA GLU A 162 20.14 33.88 -1.53
C GLU A 162 20.49 35.27 -2.13
N GLY A 163 21.05 36.19 -1.33
CA GLY A 163 21.44 37.54 -1.75
C GLY A 163 22.85 37.71 -2.33
N TYR A 164 23.68 36.65 -2.32
CA TYR A 164 25.09 36.70 -2.79
C TYR A 164 25.33 36.01 -4.15
N ILE A 165 24.28 35.74 -4.93
CA ILE A 165 24.45 35.39 -6.35
C ILE A 165 24.43 36.69 -7.15
N THR A 166 25.55 37.42 -7.12
CA THR A 166 25.79 38.50 -8.09
C THR A 166 26.17 37.86 -9.42
N ASP A 167 25.29 38.05 -10.41
CA ASP A 167 25.58 37.84 -11.82
C ASP A 167 26.80 38.69 -12.21
N ASP A 168 27.96 38.05 -12.40
CA ASP A 168 29.11 38.66 -13.08
C ASP A 168 29.39 37.85 -14.35
N ASP A 169 29.50 38.61 -15.45
CA ASP A 169 29.60 38.26 -16.88
C ASP A 169 30.76 37.32 -17.29
#